data_AF-A0A515A0C7-F1
#
_entry.id   AF-A0A515A0C7-F1
#
_cell.length_a   1.000
_cell.length_b   1.000
_cell.length_c   1.000
_cell.angle_alpha   90.00
_cell.angle_beta   90.00
_cell.angle_gamma   90.00
#
_symmetry.space_group_name_H-M   'P 1'
#
loop_
_entity.id
_entity.type
_entity.pdbx_description
1 polymer ?
#
loop_
_entity_poly.entity_id
_entity_poly.type
_entity_poly.pdbx_seq_one_letter_code
_entity_poly.pdbx_strand_id
1 'polypeptide(L)'
;MIVIYKRNRHAEIRLYAVYSLIFFTFGLVWACHPSKKAEISIRWTDKRATGISIPKQLLQSVSSDSLGQFLAVRLAGKETAIAGNYQSIGKSIVFEPLIPFTRGLTYGVWLKDNQLGEMTIPDLAPGDTPTLLAIYPTQDSLPDNLLKIYLHFSRPMREGQSQNYVSLVRNYTDTLPGVFLNLQPELWNADRTMLTLWLDPGRIKRDLQPNKRLGAPLLAGVHYELVVSAAWPDQQGARLMKKTIKPFVTVPRDSLSPVPAKWTLSQPQSGSVSPLEVAFGEPLDYNLLTETLHVLTESGKPVSGKWQPGNEEKQSSFKPNEAWQAGTYRLRIEGRQEDLAGNNLNRPFDRDITRKDRAVTNDPFVEVLFKIR
;
A
#
# COMPACT_ATOMS: atom_id res chain seq x y z
N MET A 1 -50.14 8.08 76.63
CA MET A 1 -50.00 7.02 75.62
C MET A 1 -48.85 6.12 76.08
N ILE A 2 -49.20 5.02 76.74
CA ILE A 2 -48.33 4.10 77.51
C ILE A 2 -48.11 2.86 76.64
N VAL A 3 -46.89 2.31 76.52
CA VAL A 3 -46.38 1.02 77.09
C VAL A 3 -44.92 0.92 76.57
N ILE A 4 -43.83 1.04 77.34
CA ILE A 4 -43.19 0.17 78.36
C ILE A 4 -42.57 -1.13 77.80
N TYR A 5 -41.23 -1.28 77.91
CA TYR A 5 -40.53 -2.34 78.69
C TYR A 5 -38.99 -2.09 78.69
N LYS A 6 -38.40 -1.56 79.79
CA LYS A 6 -37.64 -2.23 80.89
C LYS A 6 -36.49 -3.14 80.38
N ARG A 7 -35.19 -2.80 80.50
CA ARG A 7 -34.27 -2.55 81.64
C ARG A 7 -33.90 -3.78 82.50
N ASN A 8 -32.60 -4.16 82.45
CA ASN A 8 -31.67 -4.60 83.54
C ASN A 8 -30.62 -5.57 82.96
N ARG A 9 -29.41 -5.80 83.48
CA ARG A 9 -28.36 -5.09 84.25
C ARG A 9 -27.28 -6.18 84.52
N HIS A 10 -25.99 -5.88 84.34
CA HIS A 10 -24.79 -6.66 84.77
C HIS A 10 -24.63 -8.05 84.08
N ALA A 11 -23.45 -8.64 83.85
CA ALA A 11 -22.20 -8.62 84.61
C ALA A 11 -20.97 -8.97 83.73
N GLU A 12 -19.84 -8.99 84.42
CA GLU A 12 -18.43 -8.91 84.03
C GLU A 12 -17.73 -10.22 83.59
N ILE A 13 -16.71 -10.06 82.72
CA ILE A 13 -15.37 -10.73 82.64
C ILE A 13 -15.32 -12.26 82.34
N ARG A 14 -14.55 -12.66 81.29
CA ARG A 14 -13.27 -13.43 81.35
C ARG A 14 -12.84 -14.08 80.02
N LEU A 15 -11.56 -13.85 79.68
CA LEU A 15 -10.72 -14.72 78.85
C LEU A 15 -10.61 -16.12 79.50
N TYR A 16 -10.68 -17.19 78.70
CA TYR A 16 -9.53 -18.02 78.29
C TYR A 16 -10.00 -19.28 77.54
N ALA A 17 -9.14 -19.70 76.60
CA ALA A 17 -9.25 -20.88 75.76
C ALA A 17 -9.34 -22.20 76.54
N VAL A 18 -10.08 -23.20 76.01
CA VAL A 18 -9.61 -24.58 75.81
C VAL A 18 -10.40 -25.23 74.65
N TYR A 19 -9.64 -25.87 73.78
CA TYR A 19 -9.95 -26.83 72.71
C TYR A 19 -11.21 -27.71 72.87
N SER A 20 -11.91 -27.96 71.75
CA SER A 20 -12.33 -29.33 71.41
C SER A 20 -12.53 -29.52 69.91
N LEU A 21 -12.01 -30.65 69.44
CA LEU A 21 -12.00 -31.21 68.09
C LEU A 21 -13.37 -31.20 67.39
N ILE A 22 -13.41 -30.76 66.12
CA ILE A 22 -14.10 -31.51 65.05
C ILE A 22 -13.24 -31.45 63.78
N PHE A 23 -12.94 -32.65 63.28
CA PHE A 23 -12.37 -32.99 61.98
C PHE A 23 -12.77 -32.04 60.84
N PHE A 24 -11.78 -31.37 60.25
CA PHE A 24 -11.85 -30.93 58.86
C PHE A 24 -10.71 -31.59 58.10
N THR A 25 -11.02 -32.72 57.46
CA THR A 25 -10.22 -33.31 56.40
C THR A 25 -10.18 -32.34 55.24
N PHE A 26 -9.21 -31.43 55.24
CA PHE A 26 -8.84 -30.65 54.07
C PHE A 26 -8.20 -31.59 53.07
N GLY A 27 -9.01 -32.13 52.17
CA GLY A 27 -8.53 -32.79 50.96
C GLY A 27 -7.69 -31.81 50.17
N LEU A 28 -6.39 -32.09 50.09
CA LEU A 28 -5.48 -31.57 49.09
C LEU A 28 -5.98 -32.04 47.71
N VAL A 29 -6.96 -31.33 47.15
CA VAL A 29 -7.27 -31.46 45.73
C VAL A 29 -6.20 -30.67 45.00
N TRP A 30 -5.09 -31.35 44.72
CA TRP A 30 -4.21 -30.97 43.63
C TRP A 30 -5.07 -30.87 42.37
N ALA A 31 -5.45 -29.65 42.01
CA ALA A 31 -5.98 -29.36 40.69
C ALA A 31 -4.84 -29.59 39.70
N CYS A 32 -4.71 -30.83 39.23
CA CYS A 32 -4.04 -31.15 37.98
C CYS A 32 -4.73 -30.33 36.87
N HIS A 33 -4.24 -29.13 36.62
CA HIS A 33 -4.45 -28.51 35.32
C HIS A 33 -3.79 -29.46 34.31
N PRO A 34 -4.54 -30.04 33.36
CA PRO A 34 -3.89 -30.73 32.26
C PRO A 34 -2.97 -29.71 31.61
N SER A 35 -1.66 -29.95 31.62
CA SER A 35 -0.72 -29.11 30.90
C SER A 35 -1.23 -29.04 29.47
N LYS A 36 -1.54 -27.84 28.97
CA LYS A 36 -1.92 -27.64 27.56
C LYS A 36 -0.96 -28.47 26.71
N LYS A 37 -1.48 -29.39 25.90
CA LYS A 37 -0.66 -30.14 24.95
C LYS A 37 0.18 -29.14 24.19
N ALA A 38 1.49 -29.40 24.10
CA ALA A 38 2.39 -28.52 23.38
C ALA A 38 1.95 -28.50 21.91
N GLU A 39 1.42 -27.38 21.45
CA GLU A 39 0.81 -27.25 20.12
C GLU A 39 1.61 -26.28 19.26
N ILE A 40 1.70 -26.59 17.97
CA ILE A 40 2.32 -25.71 16.97
C ILE A 40 1.39 -24.52 16.76
N SER A 41 1.93 -23.30 16.82
CA SER A 41 1.13 -22.07 16.69
C SER A 41 1.61 -21.20 15.54
N ILE A 42 0.68 -20.55 14.85
CA ILE A 42 0.98 -19.60 13.77
C ILE A 42 1.46 -18.28 14.38
N ARG A 43 2.53 -17.72 13.83
CA ARG A 43 2.99 -16.36 14.11
C ARG A 43 2.46 -15.41 13.04
N TRP A 44 1.99 -14.26 13.48
CA TRP A 44 1.34 -13.27 12.63
C TRP A 44 2.05 -11.92 12.72
N THR A 45 2.20 -11.27 11.57
CA THR A 45 2.59 -9.85 11.45
C THR A 45 1.64 -9.20 10.45
N ASP A 46 0.94 -8.14 10.82
CA ASP A 46 -0.02 -7.43 9.95
C ASP A 46 -1.01 -8.36 9.21
N LYS A 47 -1.62 -9.29 9.96
CA LYS A 47 -2.52 -10.34 9.44
C LYS A 47 -1.89 -11.31 8.43
N ARG A 48 -0.57 -11.33 8.28
CA ARG A 48 0.16 -12.30 7.45
C ARG A 48 0.78 -13.37 8.34
N ALA A 49 0.64 -14.64 7.95
CA ALA A 49 1.25 -15.76 8.66
C ALA A 49 2.75 -15.81 8.32
N THR A 50 3.57 -15.17 9.13
CA THR A 50 5.01 -14.95 8.87
C THR A 50 5.91 -16.03 9.44
N GLY A 51 5.37 -16.91 10.28
CA GLY A 51 6.14 -17.99 10.85
C GLY A 51 5.29 -18.95 11.64
N ILE A 52 5.93 -19.96 12.21
CA ILE A 52 5.30 -20.91 13.13
C ILE A 52 6.20 -21.10 14.34
N SER A 53 5.59 -21.34 15.50
CA SER A 53 6.27 -21.65 16.75
C SER A 53 6.04 -23.12 17.07
N ILE A 54 7.13 -23.88 17.08
CA ILE A 54 7.15 -25.32 17.34
C ILE A 54 7.71 -25.54 18.75
N PRO A 55 6.90 -26.01 19.71
CA PRO A 55 7.37 -26.24 21.07
C PRO A 55 8.49 -27.29 21.13
N LYS A 56 9.56 -27.01 21.87
CA LYS A 56 10.70 -27.95 22.02
C LYS A 56 10.31 -29.27 22.66
N GLN A 57 9.21 -29.34 23.42
CA GLN A 57 8.70 -30.61 23.96
C GLN A 57 8.31 -31.61 22.88
N LEU A 58 7.98 -31.15 21.66
CA LEU A 58 7.66 -32.00 20.52
C LEU A 58 8.91 -32.55 19.81
N LEU A 59 10.08 -31.96 20.04
CA LEU A 59 11.32 -32.24 19.32
C LEU A 59 12.23 -33.25 20.04
N GLN A 60 11.63 -34.11 20.88
CA GLN A 60 12.32 -35.04 21.78
C GLN A 60 13.63 -35.58 21.16
N SER A 61 14.77 -35.30 21.79
CA SER A 61 16.11 -35.82 21.49
C SER A 61 16.95 -35.21 20.34
N VAL A 62 16.59 -34.08 19.74
CA VAL A 62 17.44 -33.43 18.70
C VAL A 62 18.22 -32.24 19.27
N SER A 63 19.55 -32.23 19.10
CA SER A 63 20.40 -31.09 19.49
C SER A 63 20.05 -29.86 18.65
N SER A 64 20.18 -28.66 19.24
CA SER A 64 19.84 -27.38 18.58
C SER A 64 20.53 -27.21 17.23
N ASP A 65 21.74 -27.73 17.11
CA ASP A 65 22.66 -27.48 16.00
C ASP A 65 22.36 -28.34 14.77
N SER A 66 21.55 -29.41 14.93
CA SER A 66 21.15 -30.30 13.83
C SER A 66 19.68 -30.15 13.43
N LEU A 67 18.93 -29.23 14.05
CA LEU A 67 17.49 -29.07 13.82
C LEU A 67 17.14 -28.71 12.37
N GLY A 68 17.93 -27.84 11.71
CA GLY A 68 17.67 -27.45 10.33
C GLY A 68 17.85 -28.58 9.30
N GLN A 69 18.53 -29.68 9.67
CA GLN A 69 18.70 -30.85 8.80
C GLN A 69 17.53 -31.85 8.91
N PHE A 70 16.86 -31.90 10.05
CA PHE A 70 15.83 -32.91 10.32
C PHE A 70 14.43 -32.34 10.40
N LEU A 71 14.29 -31.06 10.74
CA LEU A 71 13.01 -30.37 10.81
C LEU A 71 12.67 -29.85 9.42
N ALA A 72 11.49 -30.21 8.93
CA ALA A 72 10.97 -29.75 7.66
C ALA A 72 9.55 -29.24 7.86
N VAL A 73 9.24 -28.12 7.22
CA VAL A 73 7.85 -27.69 7.04
C VAL A 73 7.47 -27.99 5.60
N ARG A 74 6.33 -28.66 5.37
CA ARG A 74 5.88 -29.09 4.04
C ARG A 74 4.46 -28.61 3.81
N LEU A 75 4.13 -28.26 2.58
CA LEU A 75 2.73 -28.08 2.18
C LEU A 75 2.06 -29.45 2.13
N ALA A 76 0.81 -29.56 2.61
CA ALA A 76 0.08 -30.82 2.59
C ALA A 76 0.02 -31.41 1.17
N GLY A 77 0.31 -32.71 1.05
CA GLY A 77 0.39 -33.41 -0.24
C GLY A 77 1.65 -33.10 -1.07
N LYS A 78 2.64 -32.40 -0.52
CA LYS A 78 3.95 -32.17 -1.14
C LYS A 78 5.06 -32.69 -0.24
N GLU A 79 6.04 -33.38 -0.84
CA GLU A 79 7.22 -33.88 -0.12
C GLU A 79 8.32 -32.83 0.05
N THR A 80 8.35 -31.82 -0.82
CA THR A 80 9.36 -30.77 -0.79
C THR A 80 9.17 -29.87 0.42
N ALA A 81 10.22 -29.73 1.23
CA ALA A 81 10.23 -28.78 2.34
C ALA A 81 10.23 -27.33 1.81
N ILE A 82 9.47 -26.45 2.46
CA ILE A 82 9.51 -25.02 2.18
C ILE A 82 10.78 -24.42 2.79
N ALA A 83 11.45 -23.57 2.03
CA ALA A 83 12.66 -22.90 2.47
C ALA A 83 12.35 -21.85 3.54
N GLY A 84 13.19 -21.75 4.56
CA GLY A 84 13.04 -20.80 5.65
C GLY A 84 14.15 -20.92 6.69
N ASN A 85 14.08 -20.05 7.69
CA ASN A 85 15.05 -19.99 8.77
C ASN A 85 14.44 -20.58 10.06
N TYR A 86 15.27 -21.30 10.81
CA TYR A 86 14.93 -21.80 12.13
C TYR A 86 15.68 -21.01 13.19
N GLN A 87 14.99 -20.56 14.23
CA GLN A 87 15.58 -19.85 15.35
C GLN A 87 15.08 -20.41 16.68
N SER A 88 15.99 -20.61 17.63
CA SER A 88 15.64 -21.05 18.97
C SER A 88 15.22 -19.85 19.81
N ILE A 89 13.94 -19.76 20.21
CA ILE A 89 13.42 -18.66 21.02
C ILE A 89 12.71 -19.24 22.26
N GLY A 90 13.35 -19.11 23.42
CA GLY A 90 12.85 -19.65 24.68
C GLY A 90 12.58 -21.16 24.62
N LYS A 91 11.33 -21.55 24.84
CA LYS A 91 10.87 -22.95 24.84
C LYS A 91 10.38 -23.45 23.47
N SER A 92 10.57 -22.67 22.41
CA SER A 92 10.14 -23.01 21.04
C SER A 92 11.26 -22.86 20.02
N ILE A 93 11.10 -23.55 18.90
CA ILE A 93 11.79 -23.26 17.65
C ILE A 93 10.82 -22.48 16.78
N VAL A 94 11.23 -21.31 16.33
CA VAL A 94 10.49 -20.52 15.36
C VAL A 94 11.00 -20.84 13.98
N PHE A 95 10.09 -21.19 13.08
CA PHE A 95 10.37 -21.31 11.65
C PHE A 95 9.75 -20.13 10.91
N GLU A 96 10.56 -19.40 10.15
CA GLU A 96 10.16 -18.28 9.31
C GLU A 96 10.44 -18.64 7.84
N PRO A 97 9.41 -18.94 7.03
CA PRO A 97 9.62 -19.26 5.63
C PRO A 97 10.12 -18.04 4.85
N LEU A 98 10.89 -18.27 3.79
CA LEU A 98 11.33 -17.21 2.86
C LEU A 98 10.14 -16.50 2.21
N ILE A 99 9.05 -17.24 1.97
CA ILE A 99 7.76 -16.72 1.50
C ILE A 99 6.74 -17.01 2.60
N PRO A 100 6.08 -16.00 3.18
CA PRO A 100 5.06 -16.19 4.21
C PRO A 100 3.97 -17.18 3.78
N PHE A 101 3.39 -17.88 4.77
CA PHE A 101 2.42 -18.92 4.50
C PHE A 101 1.16 -18.39 3.80
N THR A 102 0.62 -19.19 2.89
CA THR A 102 -0.58 -18.86 2.12
C THR A 102 -1.83 -19.26 2.92
N ARG A 103 -2.83 -18.38 2.96
CA ARG A 103 -4.11 -18.65 3.60
C ARG A 103 -4.87 -19.79 2.93
N GLY A 104 -5.67 -20.51 3.70
CA GLY A 104 -6.45 -21.66 3.26
C GLY A 104 -5.63 -22.93 3.02
N LEU A 105 -4.29 -22.85 3.10
CA LEU A 105 -3.41 -24.01 2.92
C LEU A 105 -3.05 -24.66 4.25
N THR A 106 -2.90 -25.98 4.21
CA THR A 106 -2.45 -26.81 5.34
C THR A 106 -0.98 -27.14 5.19
N TYR A 107 -0.24 -26.99 6.28
CA TYR A 107 1.20 -27.27 6.35
C TYR A 107 1.48 -28.29 7.45
N GLY A 108 2.32 -29.26 7.15
CA GLY A 108 2.81 -30.26 8.09
C GLY A 108 4.19 -29.89 8.61
N VAL A 109 4.42 -30.11 9.90
CA VAL A 109 5.76 -30.04 10.52
C VAL A 109 6.26 -31.45 10.72
N TRP A 110 7.42 -31.74 10.14
CA TRP A 110 8.02 -33.06 10.09
C TRP A 110 9.37 -33.04 10.79
N LEU A 111 9.63 -34.08 11.58
CA LEU A 111 10.95 -34.37 12.09
C LEU A 111 11.41 -35.71 11.51
N LYS A 112 12.42 -35.65 10.64
CA LYS A 112 12.77 -36.77 9.75
C LYS A 112 11.53 -37.17 8.95
N ASP A 113 11.07 -38.40 9.11
CA ASP A 113 9.89 -38.95 8.44
C ASP A 113 8.65 -39.01 9.35
N ASN A 114 8.73 -38.44 10.56
CA ASN A 114 7.60 -38.41 11.49
C ASN A 114 6.92 -37.04 11.49
N GLN A 115 5.61 -37.01 11.23
CA GLN A 115 4.82 -35.77 11.29
C GLN A 115 4.53 -35.42 12.76
N LEU A 116 5.07 -34.30 13.22
CA LEU A 116 4.87 -33.80 14.58
C LEU A 116 3.51 -33.13 14.76
N GLY A 117 2.97 -32.60 13.68
CA GLY A 117 1.66 -31.97 13.65
C GLY A 117 1.40 -31.28 12.32
N GLU A 118 0.21 -30.73 12.21
CA GLU A 118 -0.23 -29.94 11.07
C GLU A 118 -0.94 -28.67 11.53
N MET A 119 -0.99 -27.71 10.63
CA MET A 119 -1.67 -26.45 10.85
C MET A 119 -2.25 -25.94 9.55
N THR A 120 -3.49 -25.52 9.60
CA THR A 120 -4.14 -24.82 8.48
C THR A 120 -4.05 -23.33 8.74
N ILE A 121 -3.56 -22.57 7.77
CA ILE A 121 -3.60 -21.11 7.85
C ILE A 121 -5.04 -20.67 7.61
N PRO A 122 -5.70 -20.01 8.57
CA PRO A 122 -7.08 -19.58 8.40
C PRO A 122 -7.27 -18.69 7.17
N ASP A 123 -8.38 -18.88 6.49
CA ASP A 123 -8.81 -17.97 5.42
C ASP A 123 -9.05 -16.54 5.96
N LEU A 124 -9.17 -15.60 5.02
CA LEU A 124 -9.59 -14.25 5.36
C LEU A 124 -11.04 -14.24 5.82
N ALA A 125 -11.38 -13.30 6.70
CA ALA A 125 -12.75 -13.11 7.11
C ALA A 125 -13.63 -12.78 5.88
N PRO A 126 -14.88 -13.27 5.81
CA PRO A 126 -15.80 -12.89 4.76
C PRO A 126 -15.92 -11.36 4.64
N GLY A 127 -15.79 -10.84 3.41
CA GLY A 127 -15.81 -9.40 3.15
C GLY A 127 -14.48 -8.66 3.32
N ASP A 128 -13.43 -9.30 3.84
CA ASP A 128 -12.08 -8.72 3.90
C ASP A 128 -11.42 -8.73 2.51
N THR A 129 -11.88 -7.82 1.64
CA THR A 129 -11.46 -7.71 0.24
C THR A 129 -10.82 -6.34 -0.06
N PRO A 130 -9.74 -6.28 -0.85
CA PRO A 130 -9.21 -5.02 -1.35
C PRO A 130 -10.17 -4.35 -2.33
N THR A 131 -10.13 -3.03 -2.38
CA THR A 131 -10.77 -2.20 -3.40
C THR A 131 -9.73 -1.42 -4.20
N LEU A 132 -10.05 -1.16 -5.47
CA LEU A 132 -9.36 -0.15 -6.28
C LEU A 132 -10.02 1.20 -5.98
N LEU A 133 -9.28 2.09 -5.33
CA LEU A 133 -9.74 3.39 -4.85
C LEU A 133 -9.82 4.42 -5.98
N ALA A 134 -8.83 4.44 -6.86
CA ALA A 134 -8.77 5.41 -7.96
C ALA A 134 -7.95 4.87 -9.14
N ILE A 135 -8.23 5.45 -10.31
CA ILE A 135 -7.43 5.31 -11.52
C ILE A 135 -7.08 6.73 -11.97
N TYR A 136 -5.79 7.01 -12.15
CA TYR A 136 -5.32 8.29 -12.67
C TYR A 136 -4.74 8.14 -14.07
N PRO A 137 -4.92 9.13 -14.96
CA PRO A 137 -5.63 10.41 -14.73
C PRO A 137 -7.13 10.23 -14.52
N THR A 138 -7.80 11.09 -13.74
CA THR A 138 -9.22 10.87 -13.44
C THR A 138 -10.12 11.22 -14.62
N GLN A 139 -9.73 12.17 -15.46
CA GLN A 139 -10.52 12.62 -16.61
C GLN A 139 -10.72 11.51 -17.67
N ASP A 140 -11.79 11.63 -18.46
CA ASP A 140 -12.17 10.63 -19.47
C ASP A 140 -11.83 11.05 -20.91
N SER A 141 -11.13 12.17 -21.08
CA SER A 141 -10.52 12.59 -22.34
C SER A 141 -9.01 12.63 -22.18
N LEU A 142 -8.28 11.71 -22.83
CA LEU A 142 -6.83 11.54 -22.64
C LEU A 142 -6.09 11.74 -23.96
N PRO A 143 -4.87 12.29 -23.99
CA PRO A 143 -4.15 12.42 -25.25
C PRO A 143 -3.79 11.04 -25.83
N ASP A 144 -3.75 10.92 -27.16
CA ASP A 144 -3.37 9.66 -27.83
C ASP A 144 -1.92 9.22 -27.53
N ASN A 145 -1.09 10.12 -27.00
CA ASN A 145 0.24 9.84 -26.49
C ASN A 145 0.32 9.84 -24.96
N LEU A 146 -0.78 9.52 -24.26
CA LEU A 146 -0.79 9.26 -22.82
C LEU A 146 0.38 8.33 -22.43
N LEU A 147 1.19 8.75 -21.46
CA LEU A 147 2.37 8.00 -21.05
C LEU A 147 2.08 7.02 -19.92
N LYS A 148 1.33 7.45 -18.90
CA LYS A 148 1.16 6.70 -17.65
C LYS A 148 -0.29 6.60 -17.20
N ILE A 149 -0.58 5.50 -16.53
CA ILE A 149 -1.80 5.29 -15.76
C ILE A 149 -1.40 4.83 -14.36
N TYR A 150 -2.05 5.35 -13.33
CA TYR A 150 -1.85 4.90 -11.94
C TYR A 150 -3.07 4.14 -11.44
N LEU A 151 -2.85 3.01 -10.77
CA LEU A 151 -3.88 2.25 -10.08
C LEU A 151 -3.67 2.34 -8.57
N HIS A 152 -4.59 2.99 -7.86
CA HIS A 152 -4.52 3.15 -6.40
C HIS A 152 -5.42 2.14 -5.71
N PHE A 153 -4.85 1.28 -4.88
CA PHE A 153 -5.53 0.23 -4.12
C PHE A 153 -5.60 0.55 -2.63
N SER A 154 -6.64 0.06 -1.97
CA SER A 154 -6.86 0.23 -0.52
C SER A 154 -5.81 -0.42 0.39
N ARG A 155 -4.97 -1.32 -0.16
CA ARG A 155 -3.99 -2.11 0.58
C ARG A 155 -2.96 -2.75 -0.40
N PRO A 156 -1.84 -3.28 0.10
CA PRO A 156 -0.77 -3.84 -0.74
C PRO A 156 -1.26 -4.96 -1.66
N MET A 157 -1.07 -4.82 -2.97
CA MET A 157 -1.45 -5.84 -3.94
C MET A 157 -0.31 -6.83 -4.24
N ARG A 158 -0.64 -7.98 -4.83
CA ARG A 158 0.39 -8.93 -5.28
C ARG A 158 0.98 -8.48 -6.62
N GLU A 159 2.27 -8.17 -6.60
CA GLU A 159 3.12 -7.75 -7.73
C GLU A 159 3.54 -8.91 -8.66
N GLY A 160 4.11 -8.57 -9.82
CA GLY A 160 4.72 -9.47 -10.80
C GLY A 160 3.74 -10.16 -11.75
N GLN A 161 2.49 -9.68 -11.82
CA GLN A 161 1.40 -10.35 -12.53
C GLN A 161 0.31 -9.38 -13.03
N SER A 162 0.58 -8.07 -13.03
CA SER A 162 -0.38 -7.03 -13.45
C SER A 162 -0.95 -7.29 -14.85
N GLN A 163 -0.14 -7.82 -15.78
CA GLN A 163 -0.56 -8.16 -17.14
C GLN A 163 -1.67 -9.21 -17.22
N ASN A 164 -1.84 -10.04 -16.18
CA ASN A 164 -2.92 -11.02 -16.11
C ASN A 164 -4.25 -10.39 -15.68
N TYR A 165 -4.22 -9.16 -15.14
CA TYR A 165 -5.35 -8.52 -14.49
C TYR A 165 -5.71 -7.16 -15.08
N VAL A 166 -4.84 -6.57 -15.90
CA VAL A 166 -5.07 -5.29 -16.56
C VAL A 166 -5.09 -5.49 -18.07
N SER A 167 -6.16 -5.04 -18.71
CA SER A 167 -6.27 -5.01 -20.16
C SER A 167 -6.82 -3.68 -20.66
N LEU A 168 -6.54 -3.37 -21.92
CA LEU A 168 -7.13 -2.23 -22.61
C LEU A 168 -8.03 -2.76 -23.73
N VAL A 169 -9.29 -2.36 -23.74
CA VAL A 169 -10.27 -2.74 -24.75
C VAL A 169 -10.58 -1.54 -25.63
N ARG A 170 -10.47 -1.69 -26.95
CA ARG A 170 -10.79 -0.68 -27.95
C ARG A 170 -12.20 -0.92 -28.48
N ASN A 171 -12.98 0.16 -28.60
CA ASN A 171 -14.34 0.13 -29.16
C ASN A 171 -15.21 -1.01 -28.58
N TYR A 172 -15.09 -1.25 -27.27
CA TYR A 172 -15.86 -2.24 -26.50
C TYR A 172 -15.68 -3.72 -26.90
N THR A 173 -14.81 -4.04 -27.86
CA THR A 173 -14.76 -5.37 -28.48
C THR A 173 -13.34 -5.91 -28.67
N ASP A 174 -12.37 -5.05 -28.94
CA ASP A 174 -11.02 -5.45 -29.33
C ASP A 174 -10.05 -5.31 -28.14
N THR A 175 -9.65 -6.43 -27.54
CA THR A 175 -8.68 -6.40 -26.43
C THR A 175 -7.26 -6.26 -26.99
N LEU A 176 -6.61 -5.14 -26.69
CA LEU A 176 -5.31 -4.81 -27.25
C LEU A 176 -4.16 -5.46 -26.47
N PRO A 177 -3.37 -6.35 -27.08
CA PRO A 177 -2.17 -6.89 -26.46
C PRO A 177 -1.00 -5.89 -26.53
N GLY A 178 -0.05 -6.01 -25.59
CA GLY A 178 1.23 -5.29 -25.66
C GLY A 178 1.13 -3.75 -25.68
N VAL A 179 0.05 -3.19 -25.12
CA VAL A 179 -0.10 -1.74 -24.96
C VAL A 179 0.78 -1.23 -23.83
N PHE A 180 0.79 -1.95 -22.71
CA PHE A 180 1.61 -1.62 -21.55
C PHE A 180 3.01 -2.20 -21.68
N LEU A 181 4.02 -1.42 -21.31
CA LEU A 181 5.40 -1.86 -21.23
C LEU A 181 5.54 -2.94 -20.14
N ASN A 182 6.11 -4.09 -20.49
CA ASN A 182 6.41 -5.15 -19.53
C ASN A 182 7.70 -4.84 -18.75
N LEU A 183 7.58 -4.21 -17.58
CA LEU A 183 8.69 -3.97 -16.68
C LEU A 183 8.73 -5.02 -15.57
N GLN A 184 9.91 -5.61 -15.34
CA GLN A 184 10.18 -6.52 -14.23
C GLN A 184 11.45 -6.06 -13.52
N PRO A 185 11.37 -5.60 -12.24
CA PRO A 185 10.17 -5.55 -11.41
C PRO A 185 9.13 -4.52 -11.91
N GLU A 186 7.87 -4.74 -11.57
CA GLU A 186 6.78 -3.78 -11.81
C GLU A 186 6.99 -2.48 -11.01
N LEU A 187 6.40 -1.37 -11.48
CA LEU A 187 6.57 -0.05 -10.88
C LEU A 187 5.56 0.23 -9.75
N TRP A 188 5.70 -0.52 -8.66
CA TRP A 188 4.94 -0.28 -7.42
C TRP A 188 5.61 0.79 -6.55
N ASN A 189 4.81 1.57 -5.83
CA ASN A 189 5.31 2.34 -4.70
C ASN A 189 5.73 1.42 -3.53
N ALA A 190 6.42 1.97 -2.53
CA ALA A 190 7.08 1.17 -1.48
C ALA A 190 6.12 0.29 -0.65
N ASP A 191 4.90 0.76 -0.42
CA ASP A 191 3.82 0.03 0.27
C ASP A 191 2.97 -0.82 -0.68
N ARG A 192 3.22 -0.79 -1.99
CA ARG A 192 2.55 -1.58 -3.04
C ARG A 192 1.04 -1.33 -3.11
N THR A 193 0.62 -0.12 -2.78
CA THR A 193 -0.76 0.35 -2.89
C THR A 193 -0.99 1.14 -4.18
N MET A 194 0.07 1.56 -4.87
CA MET A 194 0.00 2.28 -6.15
C MET A 194 0.86 1.58 -7.20
N LEU A 195 0.25 1.18 -8.31
CA LEU A 195 0.97 0.69 -9.49
C LEU A 195 1.00 1.76 -10.57
N THR A 196 2.19 2.00 -11.12
CA THR A 196 2.36 2.81 -12.34
C THR A 196 2.42 1.91 -13.56
N LEU A 197 1.45 2.05 -14.46
CA LEU A 197 1.44 1.41 -15.77
C LEU A 197 1.98 2.38 -16.81
N TRP A 198 3.01 1.97 -17.55
CA TRP A 198 3.51 2.73 -18.69
C TRP A 198 2.87 2.20 -19.96
N LEU A 199 2.26 3.06 -20.76
CA LEU A 199 2.06 2.75 -22.17
C LEU A 199 3.43 2.72 -22.83
N ASP A 200 3.68 1.78 -23.75
CA ASP A 200 5.01 1.55 -24.31
C ASP A 200 5.64 2.84 -24.87
N PRO A 201 6.66 3.42 -24.21
CA PRO A 201 7.29 4.66 -24.64
C PRO A 201 7.93 4.58 -26.02
N GLY A 202 8.43 3.39 -26.38
CA GLY A 202 9.02 3.11 -27.68
C GLY A 202 7.98 3.17 -28.80
N ARG A 203 6.72 2.91 -28.48
CA ARG A 203 5.58 3.07 -29.39
C ARG A 203 4.99 4.47 -29.35
N ILE A 204 5.19 5.25 -28.29
CA ILE A 204 4.76 6.66 -28.24
C ILE A 204 5.66 7.55 -29.11
N LYS A 205 6.98 7.37 -29.04
CA LYS A 205 7.93 8.16 -29.83
C LYS A 205 7.90 7.73 -31.30
N ARG A 206 7.47 8.65 -32.19
CA ARG A 206 7.12 8.35 -33.59
C ARG A 206 8.31 7.83 -34.42
N ASP A 207 9.52 8.26 -34.10
CA ASP A 207 10.71 7.90 -34.89
C ASP A 207 11.38 6.59 -34.45
N LEU A 208 10.95 5.99 -33.33
CA LEU A 208 11.54 4.76 -32.82
C LEU A 208 10.99 3.52 -33.52
N GLN A 209 11.82 2.48 -33.58
CA GLN A 209 11.47 1.21 -34.25
C GLN A 209 10.17 0.56 -33.72
N PRO A 210 9.85 0.57 -32.40
CA PRO A 210 8.61 -0.04 -31.92
C PRO A 210 7.37 0.66 -32.50
N ASN A 211 7.34 1.99 -32.55
CA ASN A 211 6.25 2.73 -33.21
C ASN A 211 6.13 2.34 -34.70
N LYS A 212 7.24 2.35 -35.45
CA LYS A 212 7.25 2.03 -36.89
C LYS A 212 6.77 0.61 -37.20
N ARG A 213 6.97 -0.34 -36.28
CA ARG A 213 6.58 -1.75 -36.46
C ARG A 213 5.18 -2.08 -35.92
N LEU A 214 4.81 -1.52 -34.76
CA LEU A 214 3.62 -1.90 -33.98
C LEU A 214 2.56 -0.79 -33.92
N GLY A 215 2.86 0.40 -34.45
CA GLY A 215 2.03 1.59 -34.31
C GLY A 215 2.03 2.17 -32.90
N ALA A 216 1.34 3.30 -32.73
CA ALA A 216 1.13 3.94 -31.43
C ALA A 216 0.25 3.06 -30.52
N PRO A 217 0.40 3.16 -29.18
CA PRO A 217 -0.44 2.41 -28.23
C PRO A 217 -1.92 2.79 -28.35
N LEU A 218 -2.20 4.07 -28.57
CA LEU A 218 -3.53 4.62 -28.74
C LEU A 218 -3.63 5.41 -30.05
N LEU A 219 -4.86 5.62 -30.53
CA LEU A 219 -5.17 6.37 -31.74
C LEU A 219 -6.18 7.45 -31.42
N ALA A 220 -5.94 8.71 -31.82
CA ALA A 220 -6.87 9.82 -31.57
C ALA A 220 -8.30 9.55 -32.05
N GLY A 221 -9.29 10.05 -31.31
CA GLY A 221 -10.72 9.94 -31.61
C GLY A 221 -11.31 8.56 -31.33
N VAL A 222 -10.58 7.68 -30.65
CA VAL A 222 -11.01 6.29 -30.37
C VAL A 222 -11.43 6.14 -28.91
N HIS A 223 -12.48 5.32 -28.70
CA HIS A 223 -12.96 4.91 -27.38
C HIS A 223 -12.16 3.71 -26.85
N TYR A 224 -11.75 3.81 -25.58
CA TYR A 224 -11.03 2.78 -24.86
C TYR A 224 -11.66 2.51 -23.50
N GLU A 225 -11.48 1.29 -23.01
CA GLU A 225 -11.81 0.87 -21.66
C GLU A 225 -10.58 0.23 -21.01
N LEU A 226 -10.08 0.85 -19.93
CA LEU A 226 -9.12 0.19 -19.05
C LEU A 226 -9.89 -0.75 -18.13
N VAL A 227 -9.57 -2.04 -18.20
CA VAL A 227 -10.23 -3.08 -17.41
C VAL A 227 -9.27 -3.59 -16.35
N VAL A 228 -9.69 -3.52 -15.09
CA VAL A 228 -9.00 -4.14 -13.95
C VAL A 228 -9.85 -5.29 -13.42
N SER A 229 -9.31 -6.51 -13.50
CA SER A 229 -10.00 -7.74 -13.14
C SER A 229 -10.20 -7.89 -11.64
N ALA A 230 -11.40 -8.32 -11.22
CA ALA A 230 -11.70 -8.68 -9.83
C ALA A 230 -10.79 -9.79 -9.30
N ALA A 231 -10.22 -10.62 -10.20
CA ALA A 231 -9.42 -11.77 -9.81
C ALA A 231 -8.03 -11.44 -9.25
N TRP A 232 -7.59 -10.17 -9.31
CA TRP A 232 -6.27 -9.75 -8.82
C TRP A 232 -6.18 -9.91 -7.29
N PRO A 233 -5.27 -10.76 -6.78
CA PRO A 233 -5.11 -10.93 -5.35
C PRO A 233 -4.26 -9.83 -4.70
N ASP A 234 -4.55 -9.51 -3.45
CA ASP A 234 -3.65 -8.80 -2.55
C ASP A 234 -2.49 -9.69 -2.07
N GLN A 235 -1.61 -9.14 -1.24
CA GLN A 235 -0.50 -9.90 -0.66
C GLN A 235 -0.95 -11.04 0.28
N GLN A 236 -2.21 -11.02 0.72
CA GLN A 236 -2.81 -11.97 1.66
C GLN A 236 -3.63 -13.03 0.91
N GLY A 237 -3.86 -12.85 -0.40
CA GLY A 237 -4.62 -13.74 -1.26
C GLY A 237 -6.08 -13.33 -1.49
N ALA A 238 -6.58 -12.28 -0.84
CA ALA A 238 -7.93 -11.77 -1.11
C ALA A 238 -7.99 -11.09 -2.47
N ARG A 239 -9.06 -11.37 -3.21
CA ARG A 239 -9.31 -10.80 -4.53
C ARG A 239 -10.00 -9.45 -4.43
N LEU A 240 -9.79 -8.58 -5.42
CA LEU A 240 -10.52 -7.32 -5.54
C LEU A 240 -12.03 -7.54 -5.45
N MET A 241 -12.70 -6.65 -4.72
CA MET A 241 -14.14 -6.72 -4.46
C MET A 241 -14.98 -6.82 -5.75
N LYS A 242 -14.55 -6.14 -6.81
CA LYS A 242 -15.24 -6.13 -8.11
C LYS A 242 -14.27 -5.84 -9.25
N LYS A 243 -14.73 -6.14 -10.46
CA LYS A 243 -14.11 -5.67 -11.70
C LYS A 243 -14.33 -4.16 -11.81
N THR A 244 -13.31 -3.43 -12.24
CA THR A 244 -13.41 -1.99 -12.52
C THR A 244 -13.16 -1.74 -14.00
N ILE A 245 -13.96 -0.86 -14.60
CA ILE A 245 -13.83 -0.40 -15.97
C ILE A 245 -13.71 1.12 -15.92
N LYS A 246 -12.63 1.67 -16.47
CA LYS A 246 -12.50 3.11 -16.73
C LYS A 246 -12.63 3.35 -18.23
N PRO A 247 -13.76 3.90 -18.70
CA PRO A 247 -13.89 4.36 -20.07
C PRO A 247 -13.11 5.66 -20.27
N PHE A 248 -12.56 5.86 -21.46
CA PHE A 248 -12.05 7.16 -21.90
C PHE A 248 -12.04 7.26 -23.42
N VAL A 249 -12.00 8.49 -23.92
CA VAL A 249 -11.81 8.81 -25.33
C VAL A 249 -10.47 9.47 -25.50
N THR A 250 -9.81 9.18 -26.61
CA THR A 250 -8.54 9.80 -26.94
C THR A 250 -8.73 11.09 -27.73
N VAL A 251 -8.02 12.15 -27.32
CA VAL A 251 -7.94 13.43 -28.02
C VAL A 251 -6.61 13.52 -28.77
N PRO A 252 -6.43 14.52 -29.66
CA PRO A 252 -5.17 14.70 -30.35
C PRO A 252 -3.97 14.80 -29.39
N ARG A 253 -2.83 14.28 -29.86
CA ARG A 253 -1.52 14.34 -29.22
C ARG A 253 -1.23 15.67 -28.52
N ASP A 254 -0.74 15.59 -27.29
CA ASP A 254 -0.09 16.72 -26.65
C ASP A 254 1.41 16.73 -26.92
N SER A 255 1.91 17.85 -27.44
CA SER A 255 3.31 18.04 -27.84
C SER A 255 3.96 19.24 -27.19
N LEU A 256 3.26 19.89 -26.26
CA LEU A 256 3.71 21.11 -25.61
C LEU A 256 4.10 20.80 -24.17
N SER A 257 5.20 21.38 -23.72
CA SER A 257 5.56 21.35 -22.31
C SER A 257 4.64 22.26 -21.50
N PRO A 258 4.29 21.90 -20.26
CA PRO A 258 3.62 22.79 -19.33
C PRO A 258 4.39 24.09 -19.13
N VAL A 259 3.66 25.19 -18.93
CA VAL A 259 4.26 26.52 -18.77
C VAL A 259 3.84 27.14 -17.43
N PRO A 260 4.65 26.97 -16.36
CA PRO A 260 4.31 27.46 -15.01
C PRO A 260 3.99 28.96 -14.94
N ALA A 261 4.59 29.78 -15.80
CA ALA A 261 4.30 31.21 -15.88
C ALA A 261 2.86 31.54 -16.29
N LYS A 262 2.09 30.58 -16.84
CA LYS A 262 0.68 30.73 -17.19
C LYS A 262 -0.27 30.22 -16.09
N TRP A 263 0.25 29.60 -15.04
CA TRP A 263 -0.58 29.04 -13.97
C TRP A 263 -1.19 30.17 -13.13
N THR A 264 -2.39 29.93 -12.63
CA THR A 264 -3.10 30.89 -11.77
C THR A 264 -2.96 30.46 -10.31
N LEU A 265 -2.47 31.37 -9.47
CA LEU A 265 -2.32 31.15 -8.03
C LEU A 265 -3.40 31.97 -7.30
N SER A 266 -4.26 31.32 -6.52
CA SER A 266 -5.17 31.98 -5.59
C SER A 266 -4.51 32.06 -4.22
N GLN A 267 -4.12 33.26 -3.80
CA GLN A 267 -3.37 33.43 -2.57
C GLN A 267 -4.28 33.39 -1.33
N PRO A 268 -3.87 32.69 -0.26
CA PRO A 268 -4.59 32.70 1.00
C PRO A 268 -4.40 34.03 1.76
N GLN A 269 -5.23 34.24 2.78
CA GLN A 269 -5.13 35.42 3.65
C GLN A 269 -4.00 35.26 4.67
N SER A 270 -3.30 36.35 4.98
CA SER A 270 -2.38 36.40 6.12
C SER A 270 -3.08 36.02 7.43
N GLY A 271 -2.36 35.32 8.31
CA GLY A 271 -2.88 34.82 9.59
C GLY A 271 -3.82 33.62 9.48
N SER A 272 -4.09 33.11 8.27
CA SER A 272 -4.95 31.94 8.05
C SER A 272 -4.15 30.67 7.75
N VAL A 273 -4.79 29.50 7.90
CA VAL A 273 -4.30 28.20 7.39
C VAL A 273 -5.02 27.77 6.11
N SER A 274 -5.65 28.73 5.42
CA SER A 274 -6.32 28.48 4.15
C SER A 274 -5.30 28.02 3.10
N PRO A 275 -5.67 27.10 2.20
CA PRO A 275 -4.74 26.58 1.22
C PRO A 275 -4.33 27.63 0.18
N LEU A 276 -3.11 27.50 -0.34
CA LEU A 276 -2.73 28.09 -1.63
C LEU A 276 -3.29 27.20 -2.73
N GLU A 277 -4.14 27.75 -3.60
CA GLU A 277 -4.67 27.03 -4.75
C GLU A 277 -3.87 27.35 -6.00
N VAL A 278 -3.50 26.32 -6.76
CA VAL A 278 -2.79 26.46 -8.04
C VAL A 278 -3.62 25.79 -9.13
N ALA A 279 -4.02 26.56 -10.14
CA ALA A 279 -4.66 26.05 -11.35
C ALA A 279 -3.65 26.01 -12.50
N PHE A 280 -3.41 24.82 -13.05
CA PHE A 280 -2.38 24.57 -14.06
C PHE A 280 -2.87 24.89 -15.48
N GLY A 281 -4.18 24.84 -15.71
CA GLY A 281 -4.81 25.03 -17.03
C GLY A 281 -4.83 23.77 -17.90
N GLU A 282 -4.10 22.73 -17.49
CA GLU A 282 -4.00 21.43 -18.13
C GLU A 282 -3.79 20.34 -17.06
N PRO A 283 -4.14 19.08 -17.33
CA PRO A 283 -3.91 17.97 -16.39
C PRO A 283 -2.42 17.62 -16.31
N LEU A 284 -1.90 17.51 -15.09
CA LEU A 284 -0.50 17.13 -14.85
C LEU A 284 -0.39 15.69 -14.32
N ASP A 285 0.83 15.15 -14.30
CA ASP A 285 1.09 13.83 -13.72
C ASP A 285 0.73 13.79 -12.22
N TYR A 286 -0.21 12.89 -11.87
CA TYR A 286 -0.77 12.77 -10.52
C TYR A 286 0.28 12.56 -9.43
N ASN A 287 1.23 11.64 -9.63
CA ASN A 287 2.17 11.30 -8.58
C ASN A 287 3.17 12.46 -8.36
N LEU A 288 3.61 13.09 -9.44
CA LEU A 288 4.55 14.20 -9.38
C LEU A 288 3.97 15.46 -8.73
N LEU A 289 2.65 15.68 -8.77
CA LEU A 289 2.00 16.82 -8.12
C LEU A 289 2.26 16.91 -6.60
N THR A 290 2.54 15.79 -5.95
CA THR A 290 2.85 15.75 -4.52
C THR A 290 4.35 15.71 -4.22
N GLU A 291 5.18 15.45 -5.22
CA GLU A 291 6.63 15.28 -5.06
C GLU A 291 7.45 16.47 -5.54
N THR A 292 6.95 17.24 -6.52
CA THR A 292 7.74 18.24 -7.26
C THR A 292 7.35 19.69 -6.97
N LEU A 293 6.22 19.91 -6.31
CA LEU A 293 5.72 21.23 -5.95
C LEU A 293 6.19 21.57 -4.54
N HIS A 294 6.81 22.74 -4.37
CA HIS A 294 7.35 23.19 -3.09
C HIS A 294 6.99 24.65 -2.85
N VAL A 295 6.50 24.97 -1.66
CA VAL A 295 6.31 26.37 -1.25
C VAL A 295 7.48 26.82 -0.39
N LEU A 296 8.12 27.91 -0.78
CA LEU A 296 9.27 28.49 -0.10
C LEU A 296 8.96 29.92 0.34
N THR A 297 9.51 30.34 1.47
CA THR A 297 9.58 31.75 1.85
C THR A 297 10.51 32.53 0.92
N GLU A 298 10.46 33.86 0.96
CA GLU A 298 11.43 34.72 0.24
C GLU A 298 12.90 34.41 0.57
N SER A 299 13.19 33.98 1.80
CA SER A 299 14.53 33.54 2.21
C SER A 299 14.96 32.18 1.64
N GLY A 300 14.06 31.46 0.97
CA GLY A 300 14.30 30.12 0.40
C GLY A 300 14.05 28.97 1.37
N LYS A 301 13.58 29.24 2.59
CA LYS A 301 13.19 28.21 3.54
C LYS A 301 11.88 27.53 3.12
N PRO A 302 11.78 26.20 3.12
CA PRO A 302 10.52 25.50 2.87
C PRO A 302 9.43 25.84 3.87
N VAL A 303 8.21 26.01 3.38
CA VAL A 303 7.00 26.09 4.19
C VAL A 303 6.49 24.68 4.41
N SER A 304 6.28 24.30 5.67
CA SER A 304 5.74 22.98 6.01
C SER A 304 4.25 22.92 5.69
N GLY A 305 3.83 21.88 4.97
CA GLY A 305 2.44 21.67 4.59
C GLY A 305 2.28 20.43 3.73
N LYS A 306 1.08 20.25 3.17
CA LYS A 306 0.74 19.11 2.32
C LYS A 306 0.08 19.58 1.04
N TRP A 307 0.51 19.00 -0.07
CA TRP A 307 -0.18 19.13 -1.35
C TRP A 307 -1.30 18.11 -1.47
N GLN A 308 -2.39 18.52 -2.07
CA GLN A 308 -3.52 17.68 -2.41
C GLN A 308 -3.93 17.98 -3.85
N PRO A 309 -3.67 17.05 -4.80
CA PRO A 309 -4.20 17.13 -6.15
C PRO A 309 -5.72 17.26 -6.12
N GLY A 310 -6.25 18.16 -6.94
CA GLY A 310 -7.68 18.41 -7.09
C GLY A 310 -8.24 17.82 -8.37
N ASN A 311 -9.33 18.41 -8.86
CA ASN A 311 -10.12 17.88 -9.97
C ASN A 311 -9.28 17.66 -11.24
N GLU A 312 -9.33 16.45 -11.78
CA GLU A 312 -8.69 16.06 -13.05
C GLU A 312 -7.19 16.38 -13.13
N GLU A 313 -6.50 16.44 -11.98
CA GLU A 313 -5.10 16.84 -11.90
C GLU A 313 -4.80 18.21 -12.55
N LYS A 314 -5.83 19.04 -12.78
CA LYS A 314 -5.75 20.40 -13.35
C LYS A 314 -5.50 21.48 -12.31
N GLN A 315 -5.61 21.10 -11.04
CA GLN A 315 -5.38 21.98 -9.90
C GLN A 315 -4.74 21.20 -8.75
N SER A 316 -4.05 21.90 -7.87
CA SER A 316 -3.55 21.35 -6.61
C SER A 316 -3.63 22.41 -5.51
N SER A 317 -3.94 21.95 -4.30
CA SER A 317 -4.05 22.81 -3.11
C SER A 317 -2.90 22.50 -2.15
N PHE A 318 -2.23 23.53 -1.65
CA PHE A 318 -1.22 23.40 -0.60
C PHE A 318 -1.78 23.92 0.71
N LYS A 319 -2.02 23.01 1.66
CA LYS A 319 -2.44 23.35 3.01
C LYS A 319 -1.21 23.47 3.93
N PRO A 320 -0.91 24.66 4.48
CA PRO A 320 0.21 24.81 5.39
C PRO A 320 -0.10 24.19 6.76
N ASN A 321 0.95 23.83 7.50
CA ASN A 321 0.82 23.36 8.89
C ASN A 321 0.66 24.53 9.87
N GLU A 322 1.17 25.70 9.51
CA GLU A 322 1.11 26.93 10.30
C GLU A 322 0.41 28.05 9.53
N ALA A 323 -0.07 29.07 10.24
CA ALA A 323 -0.73 30.20 9.61
C ALA A 323 0.25 30.99 8.71
N TRP A 324 -0.24 31.45 7.57
CA TRP A 324 0.56 32.26 6.65
C TRP A 324 0.98 33.58 7.30
N GLN A 325 2.21 34.01 7.01
CA GLN A 325 2.67 35.35 7.35
C GLN A 325 2.53 36.24 6.11
N ALA A 326 2.24 37.52 6.31
CA ALA A 326 2.28 38.48 5.21
C ALA A 326 3.72 38.56 4.65
N GLY A 327 3.87 38.52 3.34
CA GLY A 327 5.18 38.52 2.71
C GLY A 327 5.22 37.93 1.30
N THR A 328 6.41 37.89 0.73
CA THR A 328 6.68 37.26 -0.56
C THR A 328 7.04 35.79 -0.37
N TYR A 329 6.52 34.94 -1.24
CA TYR A 329 6.77 33.51 -1.28
C TYR A 329 7.09 33.06 -2.71
N ARG A 330 7.62 31.84 -2.83
CA ARG A 330 7.93 31.20 -4.10
C ARG A 330 7.27 29.84 -4.18
N LEU A 331 6.54 29.60 -5.26
CA LEU A 331 6.20 28.26 -5.69
C LEU A 331 7.36 27.76 -6.54
N ARG A 332 8.12 26.78 -6.03
CA ARG A 332 9.17 26.09 -6.78
C ARG A 332 8.60 24.80 -7.36
N ILE A 333 8.80 24.60 -8.66
CA ILE A 333 8.36 23.44 -9.42
C ILE A 333 9.61 22.74 -9.96
N GLU A 334 9.84 21.49 -9.61
CA GLU A 334 10.99 20.75 -10.17
C GLU A 334 10.84 20.57 -11.69
N GLY A 335 11.95 20.66 -12.42
CA GLY A 335 11.99 20.56 -13.89
C GLY A 335 11.53 19.21 -14.45
N ARG A 336 11.41 18.18 -13.59
CA ARG A 336 10.88 16.85 -13.92
C ARG A 336 9.36 16.76 -13.87
N GLN A 337 8.64 17.78 -13.37
CA GLN A 337 7.18 17.81 -13.46
C GLN A 337 6.76 17.74 -14.93
N GLU A 338 5.77 16.91 -15.22
CA GLU A 338 5.27 16.67 -16.58
C GLU A 338 3.74 16.64 -16.66
N ASP A 339 3.24 16.73 -17.88
CA ASP A 339 1.85 16.50 -18.25
C ASP A 339 1.53 15.00 -18.44
N LEU A 340 0.32 14.70 -18.90
CA LEU A 340 -0.12 13.32 -19.18
C LEU A 340 0.63 12.65 -20.34
N ALA A 341 1.25 13.43 -21.23
CA ALA A 341 2.00 12.96 -22.39
C ALA A 341 3.51 12.78 -22.09
N GLY A 342 3.95 13.07 -20.86
CA GLY A 342 5.34 13.03 -20.45
C GLY A 342 6.17 14.23 -20.90
N ASN A 343 5.53 15.31 -21.37
CA ASN A 343 6.23 16.55 -21.67
C ASN A 343 6.56 17.23 -20.34
N ASN A 344 7.84 17.32 -20.02
CA ASN A 344 8.28 17.99 -18.79
C ASN A 344 8.51 19.48 -19.04
N LEU A 345 8.77 20.25 -17.97
CA LEU A 345 8.94 21.72 -18.06
C LEU A 345 10.06 22.16 -19.01
N ASN A 346 11.05 21.29 -19.22
CA ASN A 346 12.24 21.57 -20.00
C ASN A 346 12.09 21.18 -21.48
N ARG A 347 11.28 20.16 -21.80
CA ARG A 347 11.11 19.64 -23.17
C ARG A 347 9.90 18.72 -23.35
N PRO A 348 9.36 18.65 -24.59
CA PRO A 348 8.43 17.60 -24.97
C PRO A 348 9.04 16.19 -24.91
N PHE A 349 8.19 15.18 -24.67
CA PHE A 349 8.58 13.77 -24.60
C PHE A 349 9.03 13.22 -25.95
N ASP A 350 8.23 13.47 -26.98
CA ASP A 350 8.49 13.11 -28.38
C ASP A 350 8.86 14.37 -29.17
N ARG A 351 10.16 14.55 -29.41
CA ARG A 351 10.72 15.72 -30.07
C ARG A 351 11.33 15.36 -31.42
N ASP A 352 11.01 16.16 -32.42
CA ASP A 352 11.76 16.20 -33.67
C ASP A 352 13.14 16.83 -33.45
N ILE A 353 14.19 16.01 -33.49
CA ILE A 353 15.58 16.44 -33.26
C ILE A 353 16.16 17.27 -34.43
N THR A 354 15.45 17.36 -35.56
CA THR A 354 15.89 18.14 -36.72
C THR A 354 15.43 19.59 -36.66
N ARG A 355 14.37 19.89 -35.88
CA ARG A 355 13.91 21.26 -35.63
C ARG A 355 14.81 21.96 -34.62
N LYS A 356 15.34 23.13 -35.00
CA LYS A 356 16.20 23.97 -34.15
C LYS A 356 15.43 24.92 -33.23
N ASP A 357 14.10 24.80 -33.20
CA ASP A 357 13.22 25.89 -32.80
C ASP A 357 13.21 26.19 -31.28
N ARG A 358 13.76 25.29 -30.44
CA ARG A 358 14.02 25.55 -29.01
C ARG A 358 15.26 24.82 -28.49
N ALA A 359 16.14 25.56 -27.82
CA ALA A 359 17.20 24.97 -27.01
C ALA A 359 16.58 24.14 -25.86
N VAL A 360 17.13 22.95 -25.62
CA VAL A 360 16.77 22.17 -24.43
C VAL A 360 17.34 22.91 -23.23
N THR A 361 16.47 23.39 -22.35
CA THR A 361 16.87 23.81 -21.02
C THR A 361 17.02 22.55 -20.16
N ASN A 362 17.87 22.61 -19.13
CA ASN A 362 17.97 21.54 -18.15
C ASN A 362 17.87 22.16 -16.76
N ASP A 363 16.89 23.06 -16.62
CA ASP A 363 16.69 23.80 -15.40
C ASP A 363 16.15 22.81 -14.35
N PRO A 364 16.81 22.72 -13.19
CA PRO A 364 16.39 21.78 -12.15
C PRO A 364 15.03 22.14 -11.56
N PHE A 365 14.63 23.41 -11.66
CA PHE A 365 13.35 23.92 -11.22
C PHE A 365 12.99 25.25 -11.89
N VAL A 366 11.70 25.59 -11.85
CA VAL A 366 11.14 26.90 -12.18
C VAL A 366 10.52 27.50 -10.92
N GLU A 367 10.60 28.82 -10.73
CA GLU A 367 9.97 29.50 -9.59
C GLU A 367 8.93 30.52 -10.05
N VAL A 368 7.78 30.53 -9.38
CA VAL A 368 6.71 31.52 -9.54
C VAL A 368 6.57 32.28 -8.23
N LEU A 369 6.75 33.61 -8.27
CA LEU A 369 6.59 34.46 -7.10
C LEU A 369 5.11 34.74 -6.82
N PHE A 370 4.73 34.74 -5.55
CA PHE A 370 3.42 35.20 -5.09
C PHE A 370 3.52 35.94 -3.76
N LYS A 371 2.49 36.71 -3.42
CA LYS A 371 2.47 37.52 -2.18
C LYS A 371 1.25 37.17 -1.34
N ILE A 372 1.47 36.96 -0.05
CA ILE A 372 0.42 36.91 0.95
C ILE A 372 0.27 38.32 1.53
N ARG A 373 -0.98 38.80 1.59
CA ARG A 373 -1.32 40.11 2.14
C ARG A 373 -2.09 39.98 3.45
#